data_AF-A0A1E5VBB3-F1
#
_entry.id   AF-A0A1E5VBB3-F1
#
_cell.length_a   1.000
_cell.length_b   1.000
_cell.length_c   1.000
_cell.angle_alpha   90.00
_cell.angle_beta   90.00
_cell.angle_gamma   90.00
#
_symmetry.space_group_name_H-M   'P 1'
#
loop_
_entity.id
_entity.type
_entity.pdbx_description
1 polymer ?
#
loop_
_entity_poly.entity_id
_entity_poly.type
_entity_poly.pdbx_seq_one_letter_code
_entity_poly.pdbx_strand_id
1 'polypeptide(L)'
;MWALGCIMVELVTGQKLLPEHDLCQQLMNIVHLLGIPDEVSSMPLSLGVLAQSKLPEKVPEERLSQVGFDILRGLLEYDPKDRLTAASALQMPWFAAVKDD
;
A
#
# COMPACT_ATOMS: atom_id res chain seq x y z
N MET A 1 -9.86 -5.54 -1.97
CA MET A 1 -8.64 -4.90 -2.51
C MET A 1 -7.61 -4.60 -1.42
N TRP A 2 -7.95 -3.88 -0.34
CA TRP A 2 -7.02 -3.64 0.78
C TRP A 2 -6.33 -4.91 1.32
N ALA A 3 -7.11 -5.93 1.67
CA ALA A 3 -6.57 -7.20 2.15
C ALA A 3 -5.60 -7.87 1.15
N LEU A 4 -5.86 -7.72 -0.16
CA LEU A 4 -4.95 -8.21 -1.20
C LEU A 4 -3.63 -7.42 -1.20
N GLY A 5 -3.69 -6.10 -1.02
CA GLY A 5 -2.50 -5.26 -0.85
C GLY A 5 -1.68 -5.70 0.37
N CYS A 6 -2.33 -5.96 1.51
CA CYS A 6 -1.64 -6.50 2.69
C CYS A 6 -0.97 -7.84 2.38
N ILE A 7 -1.70 -8.80 1.80
CA ILE A 7 -1.15 -10.11 1.42
C ILE A 7 0.04 -9.96 0.47
N MET A 8 -0.05 -9.07 -0.51
CA MET A 8 1.03 -8.82 -1.45
C MET A 8 2.30 -8.32 -0.74
N VAL A 9 2.18 -7.37 0.20
CA VAL A 9 3.31 -6.95 1.03
C VAL A 9 3.87 -8.13 1.85
N GLU A 10 3.00 -8.94 2.46
CA GLU A 10 3.42 -10.08 3.28
C GLU A 10 4.17 -11.14 2.45
N LEU A 11 3.73 -11.40 1.22
CA LEU A 11 4.41 -12.33 0.32
C LEU A 11 5.78 -11.81 -0.14
N VAL A 12 5.86 -10.52 -0.43
CA VAL A 12 7.09 -9.88 -0.92
C VAL A 12 8.13 -9.73 0.18
N THR A 13 7.70 -9.42 1.40
CA THR A 13 8.59 -9.15 2.54
C THR A 13 8.82 -10.37 3.44
N GLY A 14 7.93 -11.37 3.39
CA GLY A 14 7.90 -12.50 4.33
C GLY A 14 7.49 -12.10 5.76
N GLN A 15 7.02 -10.87 5.97
CA GLN A 15 6.65 -10.34 7.29
C GLN A 15 5.21 -9.86 7.28
N LYS A 16 4.49 -10.07 8.39
CA LYS A 16 3.13 -9.54 8.55
C LYS A 16 3.13 -8.01 8.47
N LEU A 17 2.26 -7.46 7.64
CA LEU A 17 2.13 -6.00 7.50
C LEU A 17 1.48 -5.38 8.74
N LEU A 18 0.45 -6.07 9.25
CA LEU A 18 -0.34 -5.63 10.40
C LEU A 18 -0.42 -6.79 11.42
N PRO A 19 0.62 -6.99 12.24
CA PRO A 19 0.68 -8.09 13.21
C PRO A 19 -0.15 -7.85 14.48
N GLU A 20 -0.65 -6.62 14.68
CA GLU A 20 -1.19 -6.15 15.95
C GLU A 20 -2.66 -6.53 16.17
N HIS A 21 -3.02 -6.77 17.44
CA HIS A 21 -4.40 -7.06 17.88
C HIS A 21 -5.15 -5.81 18.39
N ASP A 22 -4.43 -4.72 18.64
CA ASP A 22 -5.01 -3.45 19.10
C ASP A 22 -5.34 -2.52 17.92
N LEU A 23 -6.57 -1.99 17.90
CA LEU A 23 -7.08 -1.15 16.82
C LEU A 23 -6.29 0.16 16.69
N CYS A 24 -5.97 0.81 17.81
CA CYS A 24 -5.24 2.08 17.80
C CYS A 24 -3.82 1.87 17.26
N GLN A 25 -3.16 0.80 17.68
CA GLN A 25 -1.84 0.45 17.16
C GLN A 25 -1.88 0.07 15.67
N GLN A 26 -2.90 -0.67 15.25
CA GLN A 26 -3.10 -1.00 13.83
C GLN A 26 -3.30 0.26 12.98
N LEU A 27 -4.09 1.22 13.45
CA LEU A 27 -4.28 2.52 12.78
C LEU A 27 -2.97 3.32 12.72
N MET A 28 -2.21 3.39 13.81
CA MET A 28 -0.90 4.06 13.81
C MET A 28 0.07 3.42 12.82
N ASN A 29 0.08 2.08 12.71
CA ASN A 29 0.92 1.38 11.76
C ASN A 29 0.52 1.68 10.30
N ILE A 30 -0.78 1.81 10.02
CA ILE A 30 -1.27 2.22 8.71
C ILE A 30 -0.80 3.64 8.37
N VAL A 31 -0.96 4.59 9.31
CA VAL A 31 -0.51 5.98 9.11
C VAL A 31 1.00 6.07 8.95
N HIS A 32 1.78 5.31 9.72
CA HIS A 32 3.22 5.27 9.55
C HIS A 32 3.67 4.66 8.21
N LEU A 33 2.89 3.74 7.64
CA LEU A 33 3.21 3.08 6.37
C LEU A 33 2.79 3.93 5.17
N LEU A 34 1.56 4.42 5.15
CA LEU A 34 0.98 5.13 4.01
C LEU A 34 1.22 6.64 4.08
N GLY A 35 1.65 7.15 5.23
CA GLY A 35 1.65 8.57 5.50
C GLY A 35 0.26 9.07 5.91
N ILE A 36 0.15 10.36 6.17
CA ILE A 36 -1.10 11.01 6.57
C ILE A 36 -2.00 11.23 5.35
N PRO A 37 -3.31 10.93 5.44
CA PRO A 37 -4.21 11.14 4.32
C PRO A 37 -4.33 12.63 3.96
N ASP A 38 -4.49 12.93 2.68
CA ASP A 38 -4.44 14.31 2.16
C ASP A 38 -5.48 15.24 2.80
N GLU A 39 -6.64 14.72 3.18
CA GLU A 39 -7.73 15.43 3.87
C GLU A 39 -7.33 16.05 5.22
N VAL A 40 -6.32 15.48 5.89
CA VAL A 40 -5.80 15.96 7.19
C VAL A 40 -4.41 16.60 7.06
N SER A 41 -3.75 16.45 5.91
CA SER A 41 -2.47 17.10 5.60
C SER A 41 -2.57 18.63 5.58
N SER A 42 -3.74 19.19 5.25
CA SER A 42 -3.99 20.64 5.25
C SER A 42 -4.18 21.25 6.66
N MET A 43 -4.09 20.45 7.73
CA MET A 43 -4.27 20.94 9.09
C MET A 43 -3.00 21.64 9.60
N PRO A 44 -3.07 22.75 10.37
CA PRO A 44 -1.90 23.58 10.71
C PRO A 44 -0.89 22.94 11.68
N LEU A 45 -1.13 21.70 12.11
CA LEU A 45 -0.22 20.97 12.98
C LEU A 45 0.89 20.38 12.10
N SER A 46 2.15 20.79 12.34
CA SER A 46 3.36 20.36 11.63
C SER A 46 3.62 18.85 11.68
N LEU A 47 2.77 18.08 11.01
CA LEU A 47 2.84 16.63 10.83
C LEU A 47 3.59 16.25 9.54
N GLY A 48 4.26 17.21 8.89
CA GLY A 48 4.87 17.04 7.57
C GLY A 48 5.90 15.90 7.43
N VAL A 49 6.52 15.44 8.53
CA VAL A 49 7.41 14.25 8.52
C VAL A 49 6.61 12.95 8.43
N LEU A 50 5.38 12.94 8.92
CA LEU A 50 4.44 11.82 8.86
C LEU A 50 3.58 11.85 7.58
N ALA A 51 3.73 12.87 6.73
CA ALA A 51 2.98 12.98 5.48
C ALA A 51 3.49 12.04 4.37
N GLN A 52 4.73 11.57 4.45
CA GLN A 52 5.32 10.74 3.38
C GLN A 52 5.10 9.26 3.63
N SER A 53 4.63 8.56 2.60
CA SER A 53 4.50 7.10 2.63
C SER A 53 5.87 6.43 2.77
N LYS A 54 5.98 5.52 3.74
CA LYS A 54 7.14 4.62 3.93
C LYS A 54 6.96 3.28 3.23
N LEU A 55 5.93 3.13 2.42
CA LEU A 55 5.68 1.92 1.65
C LEU A 55 6.87 1.54 0.75
N PRO A 56 7.57 2.47 0.06
CA PRO A 56 8.77 2.14 -0.74
C PRO A 56 9.94 1.66 0.11
N GLU A 57 10.09 2.14 1.35
CA GLU A 57 11.13 1.66 2.27
C GLU A 57 10.83 0.23 2.74
N LYS A 58 9.55 -0.07 2.99
CA LYS A 58 9.09 -1.40 3.43
C LYS A 58 9.16 -2.44 2.31
N VAL A 59 8.92 -2.00 1.07
CA VAL A 59 8.92 -2.83 -0.13
C VAL A 59 9.87 -2.22 -1.15
N PRO A 60 11.18 -2.53 -1.03
CA PRO A 60 12.17 -1.95 -1.92
C PRO A 60 12.13 -2.63 -3.31
N GLU A 61 12.71 -1.98 -4.31
CA GLU A 61 12.60 -2.40 -5.71
C GLU A 61 13.21 -3.79 -5.98
N GLU A 62 14.19 -4.21 -5.18
CA GLU A 62 14.78 -5.56 -5.28
C GLU A 62 13.80 -6.67 -4.90
N ARG A 63 12.73 -6.33 -4.18
CA ARG A 63 11.68 -7.26 -3.74
C ARG A 63 10.44 -7.20 -4.62
N LEU A 64 10.14 -6.02 -5.17
CA LEU A 64 9.00 -5.81 -6.06
C LEU A 64 9.37 -4.77 -7.11
N SER A 65 9.27 -5.14 -8.39
CA SER A 65 9.52 -4.20 -9.49
C SER A 65 8.60 -2.99 -9.43
N GLN A 66 9.02 -1.87 -10.01
CA GLN A 66 8.22 -0.63 -10.04
C GLN A 66 6.78 -0.85 -10.54
N VAL A 67 6.59 -1.63 -11.61
CA VAL A 67 5.25 -1.95 -12.12
C VAL A 67 4.40 -2.78 -11.16
N GLY A 68 5.02 -3.59 -10.30
CA GLY A 68 4.33 -4.30 -9.22
C GLY A 68 4.04 -3.39 -8.02
N PHE A 69 4.94 -2.45 -7.74
CA PHE A 69 4.74 -1.43 -6.73
C PHE A 69 3.55 -0.51 -7.08
N ASP A 70 3.34 -0.21 -8.35
CA ASP A 70 2.17 0.54 -8.82
C ASP A 70 0.85 -0.18 -8.50
N ILE A 71 0.79 -1.51 -8.65
CA ILE A 71 -0.36 -2.31 -8.19
C ILE A 71 -0.53 -2.13 -6.69
N LEU A 72 0.55 -2.34 -5.93
CA LEU A 72 0.52 -2.31 -4.48
C LEU A 72 0.02 -0.97 -3.94
N ARG A 73 0.50 0.14 -4.51
CA ARG A 73 0.06 1.49 -4.17
C ARG A 73 -1.44 1.65 -4.40
N GLY A 74 -1.93 1.28 -5.58
CA GLY A 74 -3.36 1.36 -5.89
C GLY A 74 -4.23 0.45 -5.01
N LEU A 75 -3.71 -0.66 -4.49
CA LEU A 75 -4.45 -1.53 -3.57
C LEU A 75 -4.58 -0.95 -2.15
N LEU A 76 -3.57 -0.18 -1.72
CA LEU A 76 -3.41 0.34 -0.36
C LEU A 76 -3.77 1.84 -0.27
N GLU A 77 -4.91 2.22 -0.85
CA GLU A 77 -5.46 3.58 -0.70
C GLU A 77 -6.39 3.70 0.52
N TYR A 78 -6.40 4.89 1.13
CA TYR A 78 -7.26 5.22 2.27
C TYR A 78 -8.74 5.13 1.90
N ASP A 79 -9.18 5.92 0.91
CA ASP A 79 -10.56 5.88 0.41
C ASP A 79 -10.79 4.58 -0.38
N PRO A 80 -11.77 3.75 -0.01
CA PRO A 80 -12.14 2.56 -0.78
C PRO A 80 -12.44 2.83 -2.27
N LYS A 81 -12.86 4.03 -2.64
CA LYS A 81 -13.19 4.42 -4.03
C LYS A 81 -11.95 4.64 -4.89
N ASP A 82 -10.85 5.07 -4.28
CA ASP A 82 -9.58 5.33 -4.97
C ASP A 82 -8.78 4.03 -5.15
N ARG A 83 -9.16 2.97 -4.43
CA ARG A 83 -8.52 1.66 -4.55
C ARG A 83 -8.72 1.07 -5.94
N LEU A 84 -7.61 0.59 -6.51
CA LEU A 84 -7.57 -0.17 -7.74
C LEU A 84 -8.51 -1.37 -7.68
N THR A 85 -9.37 -1.52 -8.69
CA THR A 85 -10.26 -2.70 -8.80
C THR A 85 -9.48 -3.92 -9.29
N ALA A 86 -9.98 -5.12 -9.02
CA ALA A 86 -9.35 -6.35 -9.52
C ALA A 86 -9.30 -6.38 -11.06
N ALA A 87 -10.36 -5.92 -11.74
CA ALA A 87 -10.41 -5.85 -13.19
C ALA A 87 -9.35 -4.89 -13.74
N SER A 88 -9.21 -3.70 -13.15
CA SER A 88 -8.19 -2.72 -13.54
C SER A 88 -6.78 -3.24 -13.27
N ALA A 89 -6.55 -3.88 -12.12
CA ALA A 89 -5.27 -4.45 -11.75
C ALA A 89 -4.79 -5.48 -12.78
N LEU A 90 -5.67 -6.40 -13.20
CA LEU A 90 -5.34 -7.43 -14.20
C LEU A 90 -4.95 -6.86 -15.58
N GLN A 91 -5.33 -5.62 -15.89
CA GLN A 91 -4.93 -4.94 -17.13
C GLN A 91 -3.59 -4.21 -17.02
N MET A 92 -3.02 -4.10 -15.82
CA MET A 92 -1.76 -3.40 -15.62
C MET A 92 -0.54 -4.27 -16.01
N PRO A 93 0.60 -3.64 -16.36
CA PRO A 93 1.77 -4.35 -16.91
C PRO A 93 2.30 -5.49 -16.04
N TRP A 94 2.13 -5.44 -14.72
CA TRP A 94 2.57 -6.49 -13.80
C TRP A 94 1.88 -7.83 -14.06
N PHE A 95 0.62 -7.82 -14.50
CA PHE A 95 -0.14 -9.03 -14.85
C PHE A 95 -0.17 -9.33 -16.35
N ALA A 96 0.27 -8.39 -17.20
CA ALA A 96 0.23 -8.53 -18.66
C ALA A 96 1.10 -9.67 -19.22
N ALA A 97 2.09 -10.14 -18.43
CA ALA A 97 2.95 -11.26 -18.79
C ALA A 97 2.31 -12.64 -18.56
N VAL A 98 1.17 -12.72 -17.86
CA VAL A 98 0.38 -13.95 -17.71
C VAL A 98 -0.61 -14.04 -18.86
N LYS A 99 -0.08 -14.18 -20.09
CA LYS A 99 -0.88 -14.67 -21.21
C LYS A 99 -0.60 -16.16 -21.29
N ASP A 100 -1.61 -16.95 -20.90
CA ASP A 100 -1.61 -18.41 -20.94
C ASP A 100 -1.11 -18.95 -22.29
N ASP A 101 -0.17 -19.90 -22.25
CA ASP A 101 0.00 -20.97 -23.25
C ASP A 101 -0.92 -22.15 -22.90
#